data_AF-A0A9D9SZB2-F1
#
_entry.id   AF-A0A9D9SZB2-F1
#
_cell.length_a   1.000
_cell.length_b   1.000
_cell.length_c   1.000
_cell.angle_alpha   90.00
_cell.angle_beta   90.00
_cell.angle_gamma   90.00
#
_symmetry.space_group_name_H-M   'P 1'
#
loop_
_entity.id
_entity.type
_entity.pdbx_description
1 polymer ?
#
loop_
_entity_poly.entity_id
_entity_poly.type
_entity_poly.pdbx_seq_one_letter_code
_entity_poly.pdbx_strand_id
1 'polypeptide(L)'
;PATDREAVTARGHEEHSLWAAADFGQPDLDAPSRSEAIERLDQMARDGYHGACIALLEHALQSRPGKNPRLLLRLLELYRHLQQEANHDRVAAQLEALFNLRVPLLSQRSLSAPELGWELDHELGLAELSAVWDLPDQALACLQPWLLPGTHPRLSLQAFEDALCLFDLTREKLRDASPDTLSATDPTDAADATPAGMGPPRSAPPIDWTAWPGAAAA
;
A
#
# COMPACT_ATOMS: atom_id res chain seq x y z
N PRO A 1 7.44 -5.70 -40.73
CA PRO A 1 6.71 -6.02 -39.48
C PRO A 1 7.58 -6.33 -38.24
N ALA A 2 8.91 -6.19 -38.29
CA ALA A 2 9.79 -6.34 -37.11
C ALA A 2 10.08 -5.02 -36.36
N THR A 3 9.91 -3.88 -37.02
CA THR A 3 10.37 -2.56 -36.54
C THR A 3 9.51 -1.94 -35.42
N ASP A 4 8.20 -2.24 -35.36
CA ASP A 4 7.32 -1.71 -34.31
C ASP A 4 7.57 -2.38 -32.94
N ARG A 5 8.00 -3.65 -32.95
CA ARG A 5 8.14 -4.45 -31.72
C ARG A 5 9.35 -4.04 -30.89
N GLU A 6 10.47 -3.72 -31.56
CA GLU A 6 11.69 -3.24 -30.90
C GLU A 6 11.54 -1.80 -30.37
N ALA A 7 10.80 -0.94 -31.08
CA ALA A 7 10.56 0.44 -30.68
C ALA A 7 9.73 0.55 -29.39
N VAL A 8 8.71 -0.29 -29.22
CA VAL A 8 7.87 -0.32 -28.01
C VAL A 8 8.65 -0.84 -26.79
N THR A 9 9.49 -1.86 -26.97
CA THR A 9 10.35 -2.37 -25.89
C THR A 9 11.44 -1.39 -25.46
N ALA A 10 12.01 -0.64 -26.41
CA ALA A 10 13.00 0.38 -26.13
C ALA A 10 12.40 1.54 -25.33
N ARG A 11 11.22 2.02 -25.74
CA ARG A 11 10.53 3.14 -25.08
C ARG A 11 10.08 2.82 -23.65
N GLY A 12 9.54 1.61 -23.41
CA GLY A 12 9.19 1.17 -22.06
C GLY A 12 10.41 0.98 -21.12
N HIS A 13 11.56 0.57 -21.66
CA HIS A 13 12.82 0.52 -20.89
C HIS A 13 13.39 1.91 -20.60
N GLU A 14 13.32 2.83 -21.57
CA GLU A 14 13.76 4.23 -21.40
C GLU A 14 12.90 4.96 -20.36
N GLU A 15 11.60 4.74 -20.32
CA GLU A 15 10.70 5.36 -19.34
C GLU A 15 10.83 4.75 -17.94
N HIS A 16 11.07 3.44 -17.80
CA HIS A 16 11.47 2.86 -16.51
C HIS A 16 12.82 3.39 -16.03
N SER A 17 13.73 3.70 -16.96
CA SER A 17 15.02 4.33 -16.65
C SER A 17 14.85 5.77 -16.14
N LEU A 18 13.86 6.53 -16.62
CA LEU A 18 13.57 7.89 -16.14
C LEU A 18 13.29 7.94 -14.63
N TRP A 19 12.70 6.89 -14.08
CA TRP A 19 12.30 6.83 -12.67
C TRP A 19 13.35 6.19 -11.75
N ALA A 20 14.44 5.65 -12.31
CA ALA A 20 15.47 4.93 -11.54
C ALA A 20 16.17 5.81 -10.49
N ALA A 21 16.22 7.14 -10.71
CA ALA A 21 16.85 8.10 -9.79
C ALA A 21 15.84 8.92 -8.98
N ALA A 22 14.54 8.63 -9.07
CA ALA A 22 13.52 9.41 -8.38
C ALA A 22 13.46 9.07 -6.89
N ASP A 23 13.35 10.11 -6.05
CA ASP A 23 13.08 9.94 -4.61
C ASP A 23 11.58 9.73 -4.41
N PHE A 24 11.19 8.47 -4.15
CA PHE A 24 9.82 8.10 -3.87
C PHE A 24 9.46 8.12 -2.38
N GLY A 25 10.40 8.47 -1.50
CA GLY A 25 10.25 8.42 -0.05
C GLY A 25 10.48 7.03 0.53
N GLN A 26 9.87 6.75 1.68
CA GLN A 26 10.00 5.48 2.41
C GLN A 26 8.71 4.65 2.30
N PRO A 27 8.79 3.31 2.28
CA PRO A 27 7.60 2.47 2.34
C PRO A 27 6.92 2.57 3.71
N ASP A 28 5.59 2.51 3.73
CA ASP A 28 4.79 2.47 4.95
C ASP A 28 3.80 1.29 4.89
N LEU A 29 4.16 0.20 5.58
CA LEU A 29 3.28 -0.96 5.77
C LEU A 29 2.30 -0.78 6.95
N ASP A 30 2.54 0.22 7.79
CA ASP A 30 1.82 0.50 9.03
C ASP A 30 0.54 1.29 8.86
N ALA A 31 0.42 2.01 7.75
CA ALA A 31 -0.81 2.71 7.45
C ALA A 31 -2.03 1.78 7.36
N PRO A 32 -3.17 2.20 7.95
CA PRO A 32 -4.34 1.37 8.11
C PRO A 32 -4.89 0.90 6.76
N SER A 33 -5.18 -0.39 6.72
CA SER A 33 -5.57 -1.17 5.55
C SER A 33 -7.05 -1.01 5.22
N ARG A 34 -7.86 -0.95 6.28
CA ARG A 34 -9.28 -0.64 6.24
C ARG A 34 -9.49 0.65 6.99
N SER A 35 -10.03 1.63 6.30
CA SER A 35 -10.57 2.84 6.89
C SER A 35 -11.79 3.22 6.09
N GLU A 36 -12.77 3.86 6.73
CA GLU A 36 -13.99 4.34 6.07
C GLU A 36 -13.67 5.22 4.84
N ALA A 37 -12.56 5.95 4.90
CA ALA A 37 -12.03 6.74 3.78
C ALA A 37 -11.65 5.87 2.56
N ILE A 38 -11.01 4.73 2.79
CA ILE A 38 -10.62 3.79 1.73
C ILE A 38 -11.88 3.13 1.13
N GLU A 39 -12.83 2.73 1.95
CA GLU A 39 -14.09 2.13 1.48
C GLU A 39 -14.90 3.12 0.63
N ARG A 40 -14.93 4.40 1.05
CA ARG A 40 -15.55 5.49 0.29
C ARG A 40 -14.85 5.71 -1.05
N LEU A 41 -13.52 5.64 -1.12
CA LEU A 41 -12.78 5.72 -2.38
C LEU A 41 -13.11 4.56 -3.32
N ASP A 42 -13.19 3.34 -2.79
CA ASP A 42 -13.54 2.15 -3.57
C ASP A 42 -14.98 2.25 -4.10
N GLN A 43 -15.91 2.84 -3.33
CA GLN A 43 -17.27 3.14 -3.79
C GLN A 43 -17.29 4.21 -4.89
N MET A 44 -16.62 5.34 -4.69
CA MET A 44 -16.54 6.42 -5.67
C MET A 44 -15.94 5.96 -7.00
N ALA A 45 -14.93 5.09 -6.95
CA ALA A 45 -14.35 4.48 -8.15
C ALA A 45 -15.39 3.63 -8.89
N ARG A 46 -16.15 2.80 -8.17
CA ARG A 46 -17.25 2.00 -8.74
C ARG A 46 -18.37 2.85 -9.35
N ASP A 47 -18.62 4.02 -8.79
CA ASP A 47 -19.61 4.99 -9.28
C ASP A 47 -19.09 5.84 -10.46
N GLY A 48 -17.85 5.62 -10.90
CA GLY A 48 -17.25 6.27 -12.07
C GLY A 48 -16.56 7.61 -11.79
N TYR A 49 -16.41 8.01 -10.53
CA TYR A 49 -15.74 9.26 -10.12
C TYR A 49 -14.20 9.13 -10.12
N HIS A 50 -13.62 8.52 -11.17
CA HIS A 50 -12.20 8.17 -11.24
C HIS A 50 -11.26 9.37 -11.02
N GLY A 51 -11.56 10.53 -11.63
CA GLY A 51 -10.73 11.73 -11.47
C GLY A 51 -10.69 12.25 -10.04
N ALA A 52 -11.82 12.22 -9.32
CA ALA A 52 -11.87 12.60 -7.92
C ALA A 52 -11.11 11.60 -7.04
N CYS A 53 -11.25 10.29 -7.32
CA CYS A 53 -10.49 9.25 -6.61
C CYS A 53 -8.98 9.44 -6.76
N ILE A 54 -8.51 9.71 -7.99
CA ILE A 54 -7.08 9.97 -8.25
C ILE A 54 -6.58 11.15 -7.42
N ALA A 55 -7.27 12.29 -7.47
CA ALA A 55 -6.86 13.48 -6.72
C ALA A 55 -6.81 13.23 -5.20
N LEU A 56 -7.77 12.48 -4.66
CA LEU A 56 -7.80 12.12 -3.24
C LEU A 56 -6.66 11.16 -2.87
N LEU A 57 -6.39 10.15 -3.71
CA LEU A 57 -5.29 9.20 -3.49
C LEU A 57 -3.93 9.89 -3.55
N GLU A 58 -3.70 10.75 -4.53
CA GLU A 58 -2.46 11.53 -4.65
C GLU A 58 -2.26 12.44 -3.44
N HIS A 59 -3.30 13.14 -3.01
CA HIS A 59 -3.24 13.98 -1.81
C HIS A 59 -2.93 13.15 -0.55
N ALA A 60 -3.56 11.98 -0.38
CA ALA A 60 -3.31 11.08 0.74
C ALA A 60 -1.85 10.55 0.75
N LEU A 61 -1.28 10.29 -0.43
CA LEU A 61 0.12 9.85 -0.59
C LEU A 61 1.14 10.97 -0.38
N GLN A 62 0.75 12.24 -0.56
CA GLN A 62 1.62 13.40 -0.36
C GLN A 62 1.57 13.93 1.08
N SER A 63 0.41 13.81 1.74
CA SER A 63 0.18 14.35 3.09
C SER A 63 0.75 13.49 4.22
N ARG A 64 1.09 12.22 3.95
CA ARG A 64 1.58 11.26 4.95
C ARG A 64 3.10 11.05 4.86
N PRO A 65 3.78 10.84 6.01
CA PRO A 65 5.15 10.37 6.00
C PRO A 65 5.16 8.90 5.54
N GLY A 66 5.80 8.64 4.40
CA GLY A 66 5.88 7.32 3.79
C GLY A 66 4.76 7.03 2.80
N LYS A 67 4.93 5.95 2.02
CA LYS A 67 4.04 5.58 0.92
C LYS A 67 3.31 4.30 1.27
N ASN A 68 1.99 4.38 1.34
CA ASN A 68 1.14 3.22 1.62
C ASN A 68 0.95 2.40 0.32
N PRO A 69 1.31 1.11 0.30
CA PRO A 69 1.19 0.28 -0.89
C PRO A 69 -0.26 0.12 -1.35
N ARG A 70 -1.22 0.09 -0.43
CA ARG A 70 -2.66 -0.10 -0.72
C ARG A 70 -3.26 1.09 -1.46
N LEU A 71 -2.74 2.30 -1.22
CA LEU A 71 -3.14 3.49 -1.95
C LEU A 71 -2.47 3.54 -3.33
N LEU A 72 -1.20 3.14 -3.41
CA LEU A 72 -0.47 3.05 -4.68
C LEU A 72 -1.09 2.00 -5.61
N LEU A 73 -1.48 0.83 -5.10
CA LEU A 73 -2.16 -0.22 -5.89
C LEU A 73 -3.50 0.26 -6.46
N ARG A 74 -4.30 0.98 -5.67
CA ARG A 74 -5.55 1.61 -6.14
C ARG A 74 -5.28 2.64 -7.23
N LEU A 75 -4.25 3.46 -7.05
CA LEU A 75 -3.86 4.47 -8.02
C LEU A 75 -3.38 3.83 -9.34
N LEU A 76 -2.59 2.76 -9.24
CA LEU A 76 -2.14 1.94 -10.38
C LEU A 76 -3.33 1.39 -11.17
N GLU A 77 -4.30 0.78 -10.48
CA GLU A 77 -5.50 0.22 -11.09
C GLU A 77 -6.37 1.29 -11.77
N LEU A 78 -6.51 2.47 -11.16
CA LEU A 78 -7.24 3.59 -11.78
C LEU A 78 -6.55 4.08 -13.06
N TYR A 79 -5.22 4.26 -13.05
CA TYR A 79 -4.50 4.65 -14.27
C TYR A 79 -4.54 3.57 -15.34
N ARG A 80 -4.53 2.30 -14.94
CA ARG A 80 -4.75 1.16 -15.85
C ARG A 80 -6.14 1.23 -16.49
N HIS A 81 -7.18 1.45 -15.70
CA HIS A 81 -8.56 1.55 -16.20
C HIS A 81 -8.72 2.72 -17.18
N LEU A 82 -8.10 3.86 -16.89
CA LEU A 82 -8.12 5.07 -17.74
C LEU A 82 -7.13 5.04 -18.91
N GLN A 83 -6.36 3.95 -19.09
CA GLN A 83 -5.33 3.82 -20.13
C GLN A 83 -4.28 4.95 -20.10
N GLN A 84 -3.92 5.44 -18.90
CA GLN A 84 -2.90 6.47 -18.72
C GLN A 84 -1.52 5.84 -18.54
N GLU A 85 -0.90 5.41 -19.63
CA GLU A 85 0.38 4.68 -19.64
C GLU A 85 1.49 5.37 -18.83
N ALA A 86 1.78 6.65 -19.10
CA ALA A 86 2.87 7.35 -18.39
C ALA A 86 2.65 7.45 -16.87
N ASN A 87 1.40 7.64 -16.43
CA ASN A 87 1.07 7.71 -15.00
C ASN A 87 1.11 6.32 -14.36
N HIS A 88 0.64 5.31 -15.07
CA HIS A 88 0.72 3.92 -14.66
C HIS A 88 2.19 3.50 -14.45
N ASP A 89 3.05 3.75 -15.43
CA ASP A 89 4.45 3.34 -15.40
C ASP A 89 5.24 4.09 -14.31
N ARG A 90 4.89 5.36 -14.03
CA ARG A 90 5.41 6.08 -12.86
C ARG A 90 5.03 5.41 -11.54
N VAL A 91 3.77 5.02 -11.36
CA VAL A 91 3.30 4.35 -10.13
C VAL A 91 3.88 2.94 -10.02
N ALA A 92 4.02 2.23 -11.14
CA ALA A 92 4.69 0.93 -11.20
C ALA A 92 6.15 1.04 -10.72
N ALA A 93 6.92 1.99 -11.25
CA ALA A 93 8.28 2.24 -10.81
C ALA A 93 8.36 2.61 -9.32
N GLN A 94 7.41 3.42 -8.83
CA GLN A 94 7.31 3.76 -7.41
C GLN A 94 7.04 2.52 -6.53
N LEU A 95 6.14 1.65 -6.95
CA LEU A 95 5.82 0.40 -6.25
C LEU A 95 7.04 -0.53 -6.21
N GLU A 96 7.70 -0.77 -7.35
CA GLU A 96 8.88 -1.64 -7.43
C GLU A 96 10.11 -1.10 -6.69
N ALA A 97 10.22 0.23 -6.54
CA ALA A 97 11.31 0.86 -5.79
C ALA A 97 11.11 0.71 -4.28
N LEU A 98 9.87 0.73 -3.81
CA LEU A 98 9.53 0.77 -2.38
C LEU A 98 9.17 -0.59 -1.80
N PHE A 99 8.75 -1.54 -2.64
CA PHE A 99 8.21 -2.83 -2.23
C PHE A 99 8.77 -3.97 -3.08
N ASN A 100 8.75 -5.18 -2.54
CA ASN A 100 9.29 -6.36 -3.20
C ASN A 100 8.28 -7.01 -4.17
N LEU A 101 7.94 -6.30 -5.23
CA LEU A 101 7.10 -6.80 -6.31
C LEU A 101 7.64 -6.45 -7.69
N ARG A 102 7.03 -7.06 -8.70
CA ARG A 102 7.17 -6.70 -10.10
C ARG A 102 5.79 -6.33 -10.65
N VAL A 103 5.72 -5.18 -11.32
CA VAL A 103 4.48 -4.63 -11.87
C VAL A 103 4.52 -4.74 -13.39
N PRO A 104 3.53 -5.38 -14.03
CA PRO A 104 3.46 -5.46 -15.48
C PRO A 104 3.12 -4.10 -16.07
N LEU A 105 4.00 -3.58 -16.92
CA LEU A 105 3.78 -2.27 -17.54
C LEU A 105 2.64 -2.30 -18.55
N LEU A 106 1.84 -1.23 -18.54
CA LEU A 106 0.70 -1.10 -19.45
C LEU A 106 1.20 -1.04 -20.89
N SER A 107 2.29 -0.32 -21.11
CA SER A 107 3.03 -0.17 -22.37
C SER A 107 3.57 -1.50 -22.92
N GLN A 108 3.73 -2.52 -22.08
CA GLN A 108 4.34 -3.81 -22.44
C GLN A 108 3.34 -4.97 -22.54
N ARG A 109 2.05 -4.76 -22.24
CA ARG A 109 1.03 -5.82 -22.14
C ARG A 109 0.81 -6.65 -23.40
N SER A 110 1.13 -6.12 -24.58
CA SER A 110 1.05 -6.89 -25.84
C SER A 110 2.15 -7.95 -25.98
N LEU A 111 3.16 -7.94 -25.09
CA LEU A 111 4.37 -8.75 -25.17
C LEU A 111 4.54 -9.71 -23.98
N SER A 112 3.80 -9.49 -22.89
CA SER A 112 3.97 -10.24 -21.64
C SER A 112 3.19 -11.56 -21.64
N ALA A 113 3.89 -12.65 -21.35
CA ALA A 113 3.32 -13.96 -21.02
C ALA A 113 2.40 -13.88 -19.78
N PRO A 114 1.48 -14.83 -19.56
CA PRO A 114 0.61 -14.81 -18.38
C PRO A 114 1.43 -14.70 -17.09
N GLU A 115 1.00 -13.79 -16.21
CA GLU A 115 1.48 -13.63 -14.85
C GLU A 115 1.39 -14.99 -14.13
N LEU A 116 2.50 -15.70 -13.97
CA LEU A 116 2.51 -16.83 -13.05
C LEU A 116 2.39 -16.25 -11.64
N GLY A 117 1.33 -16.64 -10.92
CA GLY A 117 1.30 -16.51 -9.47
C GLY A 117 2.48 -17.27 -8.83
N TRP A 118 2.84 -16.88 -7.60
CA TRP A 118 3.82 -17.52 -6.70
C TRP A 118 4.81 -18.48 -7.40
N GLU A 119 6.00 -18.01 -7.77
CA GLU A 119 7.04 -18.88 -8.33
C GLU A 119 7.54 -19.88 -7.26
N LEU A 120 7.92 -21.08 -7.70
CA LEU A 120 8.21 -22.30 -6.90
C LEU A 120 9.14 -22.12 -5.68
N ASP A 121 10.00 -21.08 -5.63
CA ASP A 121 10.83 -20.78 -4.46
C ASP A 121 10.02 -20.28 -3.25
N HIS A 122 8.74 -19.94 -3.42
CA HIS A 122 7.89 -19.40 -2.35
C HIS A 122 7.16 -20.49 -1.57
N GLU A 123 7.16 -21.75 -2.03
CA GLU A 123 6.58 -22.87 -1.28
C GLU A 123 7.27 -23.06 0.08
N LEU A 124 8.60 -22.80 0.14
CA LEU A 124 9.37 -22.85 1.38
C LEU A 124 8.92 -21.75 2.37
N GLY A 125 8.68 -20.54 1.86
CA GLY A 125 8.18 -19.42 2.68
C GLY A 125 6.78 -19.69 3.23
N LEU A 126 5.88 -20.27 2.44
CA LEU A 126 4.54 -20.62 2.90
C LEU A 126 4.53 -21.70 3.99
N ALA A 127 5.46 -22.66 3.93
CA ALA A 127 5.61 -23.66 4.98
C ALA A 127 6.06 -23.02 6.31
N GLU A 128 7.00 -22.08 6.26
CA GLU A 128 7.45 -21.30 7.42
C GLU A 128 6.31 -20.46 8.01
N LEU A 129 5.58 -19.73 7.15
CA LEU A 129 4.43 -18.92 7.57
C LEU A 129 3.34 -19.78 8.21
N SER A 130 3.03 -20.93 7.61
CA SER A 130 2.04 -21.89 8.13
C SER A 130 2.42 -22.39 9.52
N ALA A 131 3.71 -22.69 9.75
CA ALA A 131 4.19 -23.16 11.05
C ALA A 131 4.06 -22.10 12.17
N VAL A 132 4.06 -20.81 11.83
CA VAL A 132 3.98 -19.70 12.79
C VAL A 132 2.65 -18.93 12.72
N TRP A 133 1.67 -19.39 11.95
CA TRP A 133 0.42 -18.65 11.66
C TRP A 133 -0.43 -18.34 12.91
N ASP A 134 -0.37 -19.21 13.91
CA ASP A 134 -1.07 -19.05 15.19
C ASP A 134 -0.33 -18.11 16.16
N LEU A 135 0.85 -17.62 15.79
CA LEU A 135 1.69 -16.70 16.56
C LEU A 135 1.77 -15.36 15.80
N PRO A 136 0.85 -14.40 16.03
CA PRO A 136 0.72 -13.21 15.19
C PRO A 136 2.00 -12.39 15.05
N ASP A 137 2.77 -12.23 16.13
CA ASP A 137 4.07 -11.51 16.09
C ASP A 137 5.08 -12.20 15.17
N GLN A 138 5.15 -13.53 15.21
CA GLN A 138 6.09 -14.30 14.38
C GLN A 138 5.64 -14.36 12.92
N ALA A 139 4.34 -14.47 12.67
CA ALA A 139 3.77 -14.40 11.33
C ALA A 139 4.01 -13.02 10.69
N LEU A 140 3.91 -11.91 11.44
CA LEU A 140 4.27 -10.58 10.93
C LEU A 140 5.75 -10.46 10.59
N ALA A 141 6.61 -10.97 11.47
CA ALA A 141 8.06 -10.99 11.23
C ALA A 141 8.45 -11.84 10.01
N CYS A 142 7.68 -12.89 9.71
CA CYS A 142 7.85 -13.74 8.53
C CYS A 142 7.39 -13.04 7.24
N LEU A 143 6.26 -12.32 7.28
CA LEU A 143 5.66 -11.66 6.10
C LEU A 143 6.36 -10.36 5.70
N GLN A 144 6.87 -9.59 6.67
CA GLN A 144 7.45 -8.27 6.40
C GLN A 144 8.62 -8.31 5.39
N PRO A 145 9.58 -9.26 5.46
CA PRO A 145 10.65 -9.41 4.47
C PRO A 145 10.15 -9.73 3.04
N TRP A 146 8.97 -10.31 2.87
CA TRP A 146 8.42 -10.59 1.54
C TRP A 146 7.83 -9.34 0.89
N LEU A 147 7.40 -8.36 1.69
CA LEU A 147 6.76 -7.12 1.23
C LEU A 147 7.75 -6.00 0.96
N LEU A 148 8.89 -5.97 1.65
CA LEU A 148 9.90 -4.93 1.52
C LEU A 148 11.09 -5.39 0.65
N PRO A 149 11.76 -4.47 -0.06
CA PRO A 149 12.94 -4.80 -0.86
C PRO A 149 14.00 -5.51 -0.01
N GLY A 150 14.55 -6.61 -0.53
CA GLY A 150 15.48 -7.46 0.22
C GLY A 150 16.02 -8.62 -0.60
N THR A 151 16.33 -9.72 0.09
CA THR A 151 16.92 -10.93 -0.52
C THR A 151 15.88 -11.87 -1.12
N HIS A 152 14.59 -11.66 -0.83
CA HIS A 152 13.53 -12.48 -1.39
C HIS A 152 13.36 -12.20 -2.90
N PRO A 153 12.97 -13.21 -3.69
CA PRO A 153 12.54 -12.98 -5.06
C PRO A 153 11.36 -11.99 -5.10
N ARG A 154 11.29 -11.19 -6.16
CA ARG A 154 10.20 -10.23 -6.35
C ARG A 154 8.88 -10.97 -6.58
N LEU A 155 7.84 -10.57 -5.86
CA LEU A 155 6.51 -11.11 -6.00
C LEU A 155 5.85 -10.62 -7.29
N SER A 156 5.00 -11.45 -7.91
CA SER A 156 4.05 -10.94 -8.91
C SER A 156 3.04 -10.01 -8.25
N LEU A 157 2.34 -9.18 -9.04
CA LEU A 157 1.38 -8.23 -8.51
C LEU A 157 0.31 -8.91 -7.64
N GLN A 158 -0.23 -10.03 -8.11
CA GLN A 158 -1.22 -10.82 -7.36
C GLN A 158 -0.63 -11.39 -6.05
N ALA A 159 0.57 -11.98 -6.12
CA ALA A 159 1.20 -12.56 -4.93
C ALA A 159 1.52 -11.49 -3.87
N PHE A 160 1.88 -10.28 -4.30
CA PHE A 160 2.09 -9.14 -3.41
C PHE A 160 0.79 -8.69 -2.73
N GLU A 161 -0.33 -8.61 -3.47
CA GLU A 161 -1.65 -8.31 -2.90
C GLU A 161 -2.08 -9.38 -1.87
N ASP A 162 -1.86 -10.66 -2.18
CA ASP A 162 -2.15 -11.77 -1.26
C ASP A 162 -1.31 -11.65 0.02
N ALA A 163 0.00 -11.40 -0.11
CA ALA A 163 0.90 -11.21 1.03
C ALA A 163 0.52 -9.99 1.88
N LEU A 164 0.10 -8.88 1.25
CA LEU A 164 -0.42 -7.71 1.96
C LEU A 164 -1.70 -8.03 2.74
N CYS A 165 -2.60 -8.82 2.15
CA CYS A 165 -3.82 -9.27 2.80
C CYS A 165 -3.51 -10.14 4.03
N LEU A 166 -2.61 -11.10 3.90
CA LEU A 166 -2.16 -11.94 5.03
C LEU A 166 -1.51 -11.11 6.13
N PHE A 167 -0.69 -10.12 5.76
CA PHE A 167 -0.08 -9.19 6.71
C PHE A 167 -1.16 -8.41 7.48
N ASP A 168 -2.18 -7.90 6.80
CA ASP A 168 -3.30 -7.18 7.42
C ASP A 168 -4.11 -8.03 8.39
N LEU A 169 -4.46 -9.24 7.97
CA LEU A 169 -5.17 -10.21 8.81
C LEU A 169 -4.35 -10.54 10.07
N THR A 170 -3.04 -10.72 9.92
CA THR A 170 -2.16 -11.03 11.05
C THR A 170 -2.09 -9.85 12.04
N ARG A 171 -2.08 -8.62 11.55
CA ARG A 171 -2.14 -7.42 12.41
C ARG A 171 -3.46 -7.28 13.13
N GLU A 172 -4.56 -7.59 12.46
CA GLU A 172 -5.89 -7.59 13.07
C GLU A 172 -5.94 -8.63 14.21
N LYS A 173 -5.50 -9.87 13.95
CA LYS A 173 -5.33 -10.90 14.98
C LYS A 173 -4.48 -10.44 16.17
N LEU A 174 -3.38 -9.74 15.92
CA LEU A 174 -2.51 -9.22 16.98
C LEU A 174 -3.20 -8.14 17.83
N ARG A 175 -3.99 -7.26 17.21
CA ARG A 175 -4.78 -6.24 17.94
C ARG A 175 -5.85 -6.90 18.80
N ASP A 176 -6.56 -7.89 18.26
CA ASP A 176 -7.61 -8.61 18.98
C ASP A 176 -7.06 -9.44 20.14
N ALA A 177 -5.85 -10.00 19.97
CA ALA A 177 -5.14 -10.74 21.01
C ALA A 177 -4.56 -9.85 22.13
N SER A 178 -4.49 -8.54 21.92
CA SER A 178 -4.00 -7.55 22.89
C SER A 178 -5.14 -6.62 23.35
N PRO A 179 -6.14 -7.11 24.11
CA PRO A 179 -7.24 -6.28 24.61
C PRO A 179 -6.86 -5.42 25.84
N ASP A 180 -5.65 -5.52 26.37
CA ASP A 180 -5.28 -4.90 27.65
C ASP A 180 -4.60 -3.53 27.50
N THR A 181 -5.42 -2.47 27.46
CA THR A 181 -5.16 -1.22 28.21
C THR A 181 -6.42 -0.33 28.34
N LEU A 182 -7.61 -0.87 28.55
CA LEU A 182 -8.77 -0.09 29.01
C LEU A 182 -9.60 -0.85 30.06
N SER A 183 -8.96 -1.18 31.18
CA SER A 183 -9.65 -1.40 32.44
C SER A 183 -8.69 -1.17 33.60
N ALA A 184 -8.55 0.09 34.01
CA ALA A 184 -8.08 0.46 35.34
C ALA A 184 -8.75 1.77 35.76
N THR A 185 -9.94 1.62 36.36
CA THR A 185 -10.43 2.36 37.53
C THR A 185 -10.45 3.89 37.51
N ASP A 186 -11.65 4.44 37.40
CA ASP A 186 -12.05 5.59 38.21
C ASP A 186 -12.43 5.06 39.62
N PRO A 187 -11.82 5.58 40.70
CA PRO A 187 -12.62 6.44 41.58
C PRO A 187 -11.85 7.64 42.16
N THR A 188 -12.47 8.81 42.02
CA THR A 188 -12.72 9.86 43.04
C THR A 188 -11.59 10.32 44.01
N ASP A 189 -11.29 11.62 43.91
CA ASP A 189 -10.71 12.57 44.88
C ASP A 189 -9.32 12.32 45.51
N ALA A 190 -8.34 13.16 45.12
CA ALA A 190 -7.68 14.11 46.04
C ALA A 190 -6.58 14.94 45.32
N ALA A 191 -6.77 16.27 45.35
CA ALA A 191 -5.80 17.37 45.49
C ALA A 191 -4.38 17.28 44.88
N ASP A 192 -4.13 18.27 44.01
CA ASP A 192 -2.99 19.21 44.00
C ASP A 192 -1.55 18.64 43.92
N ALA A 193 -0.97 18.70 42.72
CA ALA A 193 0.38 19.21 42.47
C ALA A 193 0.69 19.23 40.95
N THR A 194 0.93 20.43 40.41
CA THR A 194 1.62 20.61 39.11
C THR A 194 3.13 20.48 39.36
N PRO A 195 3.94 19.84 38.49
CA PRO A 195 4.66 20.65 37.52
C PRO A 195 4.86 20.04 36.12
N ALA A 196 4.92 20.96 35.16
CA ALA A 196 5.56 20.98 33.84
C ALA A 196 6.33 19.75 33.31
N GLY A 197 6.01 19.43 32.05
CA GLY A 197 7.03 19.18 31.03
C GLY A 197 7.07 17.78 30.43
N MET A 198 6.23 17.50 29.43
CA MET A 198 6.61 16.80 28.20
C MET A 198 5.38 16.81 27.27
N GLY A 199 5.46 17.48 26.12
CA GLY A 199 4.38 17.44 25.13
C GLY A 199 4.24 16.03 24.54
N PRO A 200 3.01 15.54 24.29
CA PRO A 200 2.80 14.23 23.67
C PRO A 200 3.32 14.25 22.22
N PRO A 201 3.70 13.09 21.65
CA PRO A 201 3.99 13.00 20.22
C PRO A 201 2.75 13.46 19.45
N ARG A 202 2.95 14.40 18.52
CA ARG A 202 1.90 14.91 17.65
C ARG A 202 1.36 13.78 16.78
N SER A 203 0.24 13.19 17.19
CA SER A 203 -0.63 12.46 16.27
C SER A 203 -1.02 13.40 15.13
N ALA A 204 -0.74 13.00 13.89
CA ALA A 204 -1.23 13.72 12.72
C ALA A 204 -2.76 13.81 12.80
N PRO A 205 -3.37 14.98 12.51
CA PRO A 205 -4.82 15.08 12.54
C PRO A 205 -5.42 14.15 11.47
N PRO A 206 -6.58 13.51 11.75
CA PRO A 206 -7.31 12.79 10.72
C PRO A 206 -7.64 13.76 9.59
N ILE A 207 -7.55 13.28 8.35
CA ILE A 207 -8.01 14.02 7.18
C ILE A 207 -9.49 14.36 7.42
N ASP A 208 -9.84 15.64 7.41
CA ASP A 208 -11.22 16.08 7.57
C ASP A 208 -11.96 15.94 6.23
N TRP A 209 -12.60 14.79 6.06
CA TRP A 209 -13.39 14.44 4.87
C TRP A 209 -14.72 15.21 4.77
N THR A 210 -15.12 15.94 5.82
CA THR A 210 -16.39 16.68 5.84
C THR A 210 -16.27 18.12 5.31
N ALA A 211 -15.04 18.64 5.19
CA ALA A 211 -14.76 20.00 4.73
C ALA A 211 -14.71 20.15 3.18
N TRP A 212 -15.04 19.11 2.41
CA TRP A 212 -14.95 19.16 0.94
C TRP A 212 -16.15 19.87 0.30
N PRO A 213 -15.96 20.88 -0.59
CA PRO A 213 -17.05 21.68 -1.18
C PRO A 213 -17.91 20.95 -2.24
N GLY A 214 -17.82 19.62 -2.33
CA GLY A 214 -18.57 18.79 -3.29
C GLY A 214 -19.76 18.03 -2.69
N ALA A 215 -19.95 18.06 -1.37
CA ALA A 215 -21.06 17.35 -0.70
C ALA A 215 -22.42 18.07 -0.78
N ALA A 216 -22.47 19.26 -1.39
CA ALA A 216 -23.67 20.11 -1.44
C ALA A 216 -24.41 20.10 -2.80
N ALA A 217 -24.14 19.14 -3.68
CA ALA A 217 -24.88 18.98 -4.93
C ALA A 217 -25.29 17.52 -5.14
N ALA A 218 -26.30 17.10 -4.38
CA ALA A 218 -27.21 16.02 -4.72
C ALA A 218 -28.58 16.65 -5.02
#